data_AF-A0A2E4DGJ2-F1
#
_entry.id   AF-A0A2E4DGJ2-F1
#
_cell.length_a   1.000
_cell.length_b   1.000
_cell.length_c   1.000
_cell.angle_alpha   90.00
_cell.angle_beta   90.00
_cell.angle_gamma   90.00
#
_symmetry.space_group_name_H-M   'P 1'
#
loop_
_entity.id
_entity.type
_entity.pdbx_description
1 polymer ?
#
loop_
_entity_poly.entity_id
_entity_poly.type
_entity_poly.pdbx_seq_one_letter_code
_entity_poly.pdbx_strand_id
1 'polypeptide(L)'
;MKKEIIYVFFRGLFLVSTVAFGQADHIVFSEIVLTPSDGEYVEITNPTANDIDMSDYYLTDATDTGLEKVYHKIATGADYWSGSSSDFICRFPSNYSLSAGASI
;
A
#
# COMPACT_ATOMS: atom_id res chain seq x y z
N MET A 1 -50.35 17.28 13.19
CA MET A 1 -49.03 17.81 13.60
C MET A 1 -48.03 16.76 14.10
N LYS A 2 -48.45 15.62 14.69
CA LYS A 2 -47.50 14.62 15.25
C LYS A 2 -46.91 13.62 14.24
N LYS A 3 -47.63 13.28 13.16
CA LYS A 3 -47.20 12.30 12.14
C LYS A 3 -46.11 12.83 11.19
N GLU A 4 -46.19 14.11 10.79
CA GLU A 4 -45.24 14.72 9.84
C GLU A 4 -43.82 14.82 10.41
N ILE A 5 -43.69 15.08 11.73
CA ILE A 5 -42.40 15.15 12.43
C ILE A 5 -41.71 13.77 12.48
N ILE A 6 -42.49 12.69 12.62
CA ILE A 6 -41.99 11.30 12.63
C ILE A 6 -41.47 10.90 11.24
N TYR A 7 -42.16 11.31 10.16
CA TYR A 7 -41.72 11.05 8.79
C TYR A 7 -40.45 11.82 8.40
N VAL A 8 -40.28 13.06 8.89
CA VAL A 8 -39.05 13.83 8.69
C VAL A 8 -37.87 13.20 9.45
N PHE A 9 -38.10 12.72 10.68
CA PHE A 9 -37.08 11.97 11.44
C PHE A 9 -36.68 10.65 10.76
N PHE A 10 -37.65 9.87 10.25
CA PHE A 10 -37.37 8.61 9.54
C PHE A 10 -36.70 8.82 8.17
N ARG A 11 -36.98 9.93 7.49
CA ARG A 11 -36.30 10.30 6.23
C ARG A 11 -34.88 10.84 6.44
N GLY A 12 -34.62 11.51 7.56
CA GLY A 12 -33.27 11.93 7.96
C GLY A 12 -32.38 10.74 8.36
N LEU A 13 -32.96 9.71 8.99
CA LEU A 13 -32.22 8.53 9.46
C LEU A 13 -31.71 7.64 8.31
N PHE A 14 -32.32 7.69 7.13
CA PHE A 14 -31.93 6.88 5.96
C PHE A 14 -30.84 7.54 5.09
N LEU A 15 -30.44 8.77 5.38
CA LEU A 15 -29.36 9.47 4.68
C LEU A 15 -27.98 9.28 5.35
N VAL A 16 -27.93 8.58 6.48
CA VAL A 16 -26.67 8.07 7.04
C VAL A 16 -26.36 6.74 6.37
N SER A 17 -26.09 6.77 5.06
CA SER A 17 -25.40 5.66 4.42
C SER A 17 -24.06 5.52 5.10
N THR A 18 -23.93 4.52 5.99
CA THR A 18 -22.66 4.14 6.58
C THR A 18 -21.73 3.71 5.44
N VAL A 19 -20.82 4.59 5.04
CA VAL A 19 -19.70 4.20 4.19
C VAL A 19 -18.79 3.37 5.08
N ALA A 20 -18.87 2.05 4.96
CA ALA A 20 -17.89 1.16 5.57
C ALA A 20 -16.62 1.27 4.75
N PHE A 21 -15.71 2.16 5.15
CA PHE A 21 -14.35 2.11 4.65
C PHE A 21 -13.70 0.87 5.27
N GLY A 22 -13.30 -0.08 4.43
CA GLY A 22 -12.39 -1.14 4.89
C GLY A 22 -11.15 -0.46 5.43
N GLN A 23 -10.85 -0.64 6.71
CA GLN A 23 -9.61 -0.16 7.29
C GLN A 23 -8.48 -0.96 6.63
N ALA A 24 -7.62 -0.27 5.88
CA ALA A 24 -6.40 -0.89 5.39
C ALA A 24 -5.54 -1.31 6.58
N ASP A 25 -4.97 -2.51 6.48
CA ASP A 25 -4.09 -3.14 7.47
C ASP A 25 -2.65 -3.30 6.94
N HIS A 26 -2.36 -2.69 5.79
CA HIS A 26 -1.08 -2.74 5.10
C HIS A 26 -0.77 -1.40 4.40
N ILE A 27 0.48 -1.23 3.98
CA ILE A 27 0.92 -0.12 3.13
C ILE A 27 0.42 -0.28 1.69
N VAL A 28 0.37 0.81 0.94
CA VAL A 28 -0.03 0.81 -0.48
C VAL A 28 0.91 1.67 -1.31
N PHE A 29 1.03 1.38 -2.61
CA PHE A 29 1.51 2.40 -3.56
C PHE A 29 0.38 3.40 -3.80
N SER A 30 0.57 4.64 -3.37
CA SER A 30 -0.40 5.73 -3.56
C SER A 30 -0.18 6.50 -4.86
N GLU A 31 1.06 6.55 -5.34
CA GLU A 31 1.42 7.18 -6.60
C GLU A 31 2.54 6.41 -7.31
N ILE A 32 2.48 6.39 -8.65
CA ILE A 32 3.53 5.83 -9.50
C ILE A 32 3.71 6.78 -10.67
N VAL A 33 4.91 7.34 -10.80
CA VAL A 33 5.31 8.20 -11.91
C VAL A 33 6.39 7.50 -12.72
N LEU A 34 6.08 7.23 -13.98
CA LEU A 34 6.96 6.52 -14.91
C LEU A 34 7.62 7.46 -15.94
N THR A 35 7.21 8.73 -15.97
CA THR A 35 7.73 9.71 -16.92
C THR A 35 7.61 11.14 -16.36
N PRO A 36 8.53 12.05 -16.69
CA PRO A 36 9.75 11.83 -17.50
C PRO A 36 10.80 10.99 -16.74
N SER A 37 11.80 10.47 -17.45
CA SER A 37 12.80 9.56 -16.83
C SER A 37 13.54 10.17 -15.63
N ASP A 38 13.85 11.46 -15.67
CA ASP A 38 14.49 12.15 -14.54
C ASP A 38 13.55 12.41 -13.34
N GLY A 39 12.26 12.06 -13.47
CA GLY A 39 11.21 12.28 -12.47
C GLY A 39 10.46 10.99 -12.11
N GLU A 40 11.04 9.82 -12.35
CA GLU A 40 10.45 8.54 -11.97
C GLU A 40 10.44 8.37 -10.45
N TYR A 41 9.29 7.99 -9.89
CA TYR A 41 9.17 7.63 -8.48
C TYR A 41 7.95 6.74 -8.22
N VAL A 42 7.94 6.13 -7.03
CA VAL A 42 6.76 5.55 -6.41
C VAL A 42 6.57 6.21 -5.06
N GLU A 43 5.33 6.51 -4.69
CA GLU A 43 4.98 6.93 -3.33
C GLU A 43 4.36 5.75 -2.59
N ILE A 44 4.86 5.50 -1.38
CA ILE A 44 4.35 4.44 -0.50
C ILE A 44 3.66 5.11 0.69
N THR A 45 2.39 4.80 0.90
CA THR A 45 1.59 5.33 2.01
C THR A 45 1.27 4.25 3.03
N ASN A 46 1.35 4.59 4.32
CA ASN A 46 0.74 3.83 5.41
C ASN A 46 -0.64 4.42 5.74
N PRO A 47 -1.74 3.92 5.15
CA PRO A 47 -3.09 4.40 5.44
C PRO A 47 -3.66 3.87 6.77
N THR A 48 -2.91 3.05 7.50
CA THR A 48 -3.39 2.40 8.72
C THR A 48 -3.37 3.36 9.92
N ALA A 49 -3.97 2.94 11.04
CA ALA A 49 -4.00 3.72 12.27
C ALA A 49 -2.75 3.57 13.15
N ASN A 50 -1.80 2.70 12.76
CA ASN A 50 -0.60 2.39 13.53
C ASN A 50 0.64 2.57 12.67
N ASP A 51 1.77 2.83 13.32
CA ASP A 51 3.07 2.81 12.67
C ASP A 51 3.38 1.39 12.17
N ILE A 52 3.97 1.27 10.99
CA ILE A 52 4.38 0.00 10.39
C ILE A 52 5.90 -0.11 10.44
N ASP A 53 6.40 -1.25 10.91
CA ASP A 53 7.82 -1.60 10.80
C ASP A 53 8.11 -2.07 9.37
N MET A 54 8.98 -1.34 8.69
CA MET A 54 9.33 -1.57 7.30
C MET A 54 10.59 -2.42 7.16
N SER A 55 11.18 -2.90 8.26
CA SER A 55 12.48 -3.60 8.27
C SER A 55 12.54 -4.83 7.35
N ASP A 56 11.41 -5.49 7.14
CA ASP A 56 11.27 -6.68 6.28
C ASP A 56 10.48 -6.40 4.98
N TYR A 57 10.36 -5.12 4.60
CA TYR A 57 9.79 -4.71 3.32
C TYR A 57 10.87 -4.54 2.27
N TYR A 58 10.57 -5.00 1.06
CA TYR A 58 11.46 -4.98 -0.10
C TYR A 58 10.75 -4.32 -1.29
N LEU A 59 11.49 -3.58 -2.10
CA LEU A 59 11.05 -3.04 -3.38
C LEU A 59 11.89 -3.66 -4.50
N THR A 60 11.22 -4.15 -5.54
CA THR A 60 11.86 -4.84 -6.66
C THR A 60 11.04 -4.65 -7.92
N ASP A 61 11.70 -4.39 -9.03
CA ASP A 61 11.14 -4.49 -10.39
C ASP A 61 11.55 -5.81 -11.08
N ALA A 62 12.49 -6.53 -10.47
CA ALA A 62 13.13 -7.72 -11.00
C ALA A 62 12.27 -8.98 -10.85
N THR A 63 12.07 -9.72 -11.94
CA THR A 63 11.63 -11.12 -11.93
C THR A 63 12.00 -11.77 -13.27
N ASP A 64 12.69 -12.90 -13.22
CA ASP A 64 12.94 -13.76 -14.39
C ASP A 64 12.08 -15.02 -14.27
N THR A 65 10.93 -15.02 -14.94
CA THR A 65 10.00 -16.16 -14.93
C THR A 65 10.53 -17.35 -15.72
N GLY A 66 11.47 -17.16 -16.65
CA GLY A 66 12.06 -18.24 -17.44
C GLY A 66 13.03 -19.10 -16.62
N LEU A 67 13.74 -18.49 -15.67
CA LEU A 67 14.64 -19.15 -14.74
C LEU A 67 14.05 -19.36 -13.33
N GLU A 68 12.74 -19.14 -13.17
CA GLU A 68 12.01 -19.20 -11.90
C GLU A 68 12.59 -18.32 -10.77
N LYS A 69 13.21 -17.19 -11.12
CA LYS A 69 13.74 -16.21 -10.16
C LYS A 69 12.71 -15.11 -9.92
N VAL A 70 11.92 -15.23 -8.86
CA VAL A 70 10.65 -14.51 -8.68
C VAL A 70 10.56 -13.85 -7.30
N TYR A 71 10.06 -12.61 -7.23
CA TYR A 71 10.10 -11.79 -6.00
C TYR A 71 9.45 -12.45 -4.77
N HIS A 72 8.41 -13.28 -4.95
CA HIS A 72 7.73 -13.92 -3.82
C HIS A 72 8.61 -14.99 -3.11
N LYS A 73 9.78 -15.33 -3.68
CA LYS A 73 10.80 -16.19 -3.05
C LYS A 73 11.75 -15.43 -2.11
N ILE A 74 11.63 -14.11 -1.90
CA ILE A 74 12.53 -13.35 -1.01
C ILE A 74 12.68 -14.02 0.37
N ALA A 75 11.58 -14.53 0.94
CA ALA A 75 11.59 -15.18 2.25
C ALA A 75 12.41 -16.48 2.30
N THR A 76 12.72 -17.11 1.16
CA THR A 76 13.54 -18.33 1.09
C THR A 76 15.04 -18.02 1.06
N GLY A 77 15.43 -16.79 0.74
CA GLY A 77 16.83 -16.40 0.56
C GLY A 77 17.48 -16.94 -0.73
N ALA A 78 16.70 -17.54 -1.64
CA ALA A 78 17.19 -18.04 -2.93
C ALA A 78 16.20 -17.73 -4.06
N ASP A 79 16.71 -17.62 -5.30
CA ASP A 79 15.92 -17.47 -6.52
C ASP A 79 14.86 -16.35 -6.48
N TYR A 80 15.15 -15.25 -5.79
CA TYR A 80 14.22 -14.11 -5.65
C TYR A 80 14.59 -12.89 -6.50
N TRP A 81 15.75 -12.94 -7.15
CA TRP A 81 16.27 -11.85 -7.97
C TRP A 81 16.87 -12.43 -9.26
N SER A 82 16.61 -11.76 -10.39
CA SER A 82 17.09 -12.19 -11.72
C SER A 82 18.61 -12.23 -11.80
N GLY A 83 19.30 -11.34 -11.09
CA GLY A 83 20.73 -11.08 -11.21
C GLY A 83 21.08 -10.17 -12.38
N SER A 84 20.08 -9.61 -13.08
CA SER A 84 20.29 -8.65 -14.16
C SER A 84 20.76 -7.30 -13.62
N SER A 85 21.61 -6.60 -14.36
CA SER A 85 22.03 -5.22 -14.04
C SER A 85 20.99 -4.16 -14.41
N SER A 86 19.95 -4.53 -15.16
CA SER A 86 18.79 -3.68 -15.45
C SER A 86 17.74 -3.68 -14.35
N ASP A 87 17.90 -4.58 -13.39
CA ASP A 87 16.90 -4.92 -12.39
C ASP A 87 17.43 -4.52 -11.01
N PHE A 88 16.54 -4.18 -10.09
CA PHE A 88 16.90 -3.88 -8.72
C PHE A 88 16.09 -4.69 -7.71
N ILE A 89 16.72 -4.89 -6.56
CA ILE A 89 16.05 -5.26 -5.31
C ILE A 89 16.68 -4.47 -4.18
N CYS A 90 15.87 -3.82 -3.37
CA CYS A 90 16.31 -3.10 -2.18
C CYS A 90 15.42 -3.40 -0.99
N ARG A 91 15.96 -3.18 0.21
CA ARG A 91 15.26 -3.30 1.49
C ARG A 91 15.32 -1.97 2.21
N PHE A 92 14.27 -1.64 2.95
CA PHE A 92 14.34 -0.50 3.87
C PHE A 92 15.40 -0.72 4.96
N PRO A 93 15.96 0.36 5.53
CA PRO A 93 16.90 0.25 6.64
C PRO A 93 16.30 -0.50 7.83
N SER A 94 17.16 -1.20 8.59
CA SER A 94 16.72 -1.85 9.82
C SER A 94 16.16 -0.83 10.81
N ASN A 95 15.03 -1.18 11.44
CA ASN A 95 14.26 -0.33 12.33
C ASN A 95 13.65 0.92 11.66
N TYR A 96 13.55 0.93 10.33
CA TYR A 96 12.78 1.97 9.66
C TYR A 96 11.29 1.74 9.92
N SER A 97 10.60 2.78 10.41
CA SER A 97 9.17 2.73 10.65
C SER A 97 8.47 3.84 9.88
N LEU A 98 7.40 3.46 9.18
CA LEU A 98 6.53 4.40 8.48
C LEU A 98 5.34 4.73 9.37
N SER A 99 5.27 5.98 9.82
CA SER A 99 4.22 6.42 10.74
C SER A 99 2.82 6.29 10.15
N ALA A 100 1.82 6.12 11.02
CA ALA A 100 0.42 6.12 10.62
C ALA A 100 0.05 7.38 9.81
N GLY A 101 -0.56 7.19 8.64
CA GLY A 101 -0.97 8.26 7.72
C GLY A 101 0.17 8.95 6.97
N ALA A 102 1.41 8.49 7.10
CA ALA A 102 2.56 9.06 6.40
C ALA A 102 2.77 8.43 5.02
N SER A 103 3.46 9.19 4.15
CA SER A 103 3.86 8.80 2.80
C SER A 103 5.35 9.08 2.60
N ILE A 104 6.01 8.28 1.76
CA ILE A 104 7.44 8.37 1.42
C ILE A 104 7.68 8.16 -0.06
#